data_AF-A0A2V7HJ35-F1
#
_entry.id   AF-A0A2V7HJ35-F1
#
_cell.length_a   1.000
_cell.length_b   1.000
_cell.length_c   1.000
_cell.angle_alpha   90.00
_cell.angle_beta   90.00
_cell.angle_gamma   90.00
#
_symmetry.space_group_name_H-M   'P 1'
#
loop_
_entity.id
_entity.type
_entity.pdbx_description
1 polymer ?
#
loop_
_entity_poly.entity_id
_entity_poly.type
_entity_poly.pdbx_seq_one_letter_code
_entity_poly.pdbx_strand_id
1 'polypeptide(L)'
;DWGREASARLGAPSVSVDIEFGPVEVGYLRHRARPSIFVYDLATHGKVVWGPPDLLRAIPAFGPERIPREDALHLVFNRTIEQLEAYDRLDGLAGEALLDVAYQRVKLVLDLAGSALAFAGAHATSYAERPAAFARLLASTPRLAARLPPHFERELERAARAKLDPSGEPLLPHGDADTQRAWLKRRIVDGVPALSAFLVWELEELTGRHAPLNALLARWTAMPSRSQRLREWVKLALHPNRAPLPVSLRRALALARRSTPRALLYAAGALAYVDLARDGSRAPTDVRPLLPLADRAAPRTPAAARAAVTALWRWCVRNN
;
A
#
# COMPACT_ATOMS: atom_id res chain seq x y z
N ASP A 1 19.85 -11.69 -10.82
CA ASP A 1 18.54 -11.72 -10.13
C ASP A 1 17.74 -12.84 -10.76
N TRP A 2 17.67 -13.98 -10.10
CA TRP A 2 17.12 -15.21 -10.68
C TRP A 2 15.62 -15.10 -10.96
N GLY A 3 14.90 -14.28 -10.18
CA GLY A 3 13.47 -13.99 -10.38
C GLY A 3 13.23 -13.36 -11.74
N ARG A 4 13.89 -12.22 -12.00
CA ARG A 4 13.79 -11.53 -13.29
C ARG A 4 14.16 -12.41 -14.48
N GLU A 5 15.21 -13.20 -14.35
CA GLU A 5 15.64 -14.10 -15.42
C GLU A 5 14.60 -15.21 -15.69
N ALA A 6 14.08 -15.84 -14.64
CA ALA A 6 13.06 -16.87 -14.77
C ALA A 6 11.75 -16.31 -15.33
N SER A 7 11.31 -15.14 -14.85
CA SER A 7 10.17 -14.39 -15.39
C SER A 7 10.32 -14.11 -16.88
N ALA A 8 11.49 -13.63 -17.31
CA ALA A 8 11.75 -13.32 -18.72
C ALA A 8 11.77 -14.58 -19.62
N ARG A 9 12.23 -15.71 -19.09
CA ARG A 9 12.28 -16.99 -19.84
C ARG A 9 10.92 -17.69 -19.93
N LEU A 10 10.07 -17.58 -18.90
CA LEU A 10 8.73 -18.17 -18.90
C LEU A 10 7.67 -17.24 -19.51
N GLY A 11 7.95 -15.94 -19.56
CA GLY A 11 7.10 -14.98 -20.25
C GLY A 11 6.96 -15.28 -21.73
N ALA A 12 5.82 -14.92 -22.28
CA ALA A 12 5.55 -14.94 -23.72
C ALA A 12 5.02 -13.56 -24.13
N PRO A 13 4.99 -13.19 -25.44
CA PRO A 13 4.48 -11.89 -25.88
C PRO A 13 3.07 -11.54 -25.37
N SER A 14 2.24 -12.55 -25.07
CA SER A 14 0.89 -12.40 -24.53
C SER A 14 0.75 -12.72 -23.03
N VAL A 15 1.82 -13.15 -22.35
CA VAL A 15 1.78 -13.60 -20.95
C VAL A 15 2.97 -13.02 -20.19
N SER A 16 2.68 -12.08 -19.30
CA SER A 16 3.65 -11.60 -18.31
C SER A 16 3.67 -12.57 -17.12
N VAL A 17 4.86 -13.02 -16.74
CA VAL A 17 5.08 -13.93 -15.61
C VAL A 17 5.94 -13.20 -14.57
N ASP A 18 5.53 -13.25 -13.31
CA ASP A 18 6.33 -12.75 -12.19
C ASP A 18 6.70 -13.92 -11.26
N ILE A 19 8.00 -14.07 -11.00
CA ILE A 19 8.56 -15.19 -10.24
C ILE A 19 9.44 -14.61 -9.14
N GLU A 20 9.03 -14.85 -7.90
CA GLU A 20 9.78 -14.47 -6.72
C GLU A 20 10.42 -15.71 -6.09
N PHE A 21 11.69 -15.59 -5.71
CA PHE A 21 12.40 -16.62 -4.96
C PHE A 21 12.51 -16.19 -3.50
N GLY A 22 11.91 -16.96 -2.60
CA GLY A 22 12.02 -16.78 -1.17
C GLY A 22 12.57 -18.03 -0.49
N PRO A 23 13.59 -17.93 0.39
CA PRO A 23 13.99 -19.07 1.20
C PRO A 23 12.88 -19.38 2.21
N VAL A 24 12.11 -20.43 1.95
CA VAL A 24 11.03 -20.88 2.82
C VAL A 24 11.28 -22.34 3.20
N GLU A 25 11.57 -22.57 4.48
CA GLU A 25 11.57 -23.92 5.04
C GLU A 25 10.13 -24.35 5.35
N VAL A 26 9.83 -25.65 5.33
CA VAL A 26 8.50 -26.16 5.73
C VAL A 26 8.13 -25.71 7.15
N GLY A 27 9.12 -25.60 8.04
CA GLY A 27 8.93 -25.06 9.40
C GLY A 27 8.46 -23.61 9.43
N TYR A 28 8.77 -22.81 8.40
CA TYR A 28 8.23 -21.46 8.26
C TYR A 28 6.70 -21.50 8.10
N LEU A 29 6.19 -22.35 7.22
CA LEU A 29 4.74 -22.48 6.98
C LEU A 29 4.01 -22.90 8.27
N ARG A 30 4.61 -23.80 9.06
CA ARG A 30 4.00 -24.32 10.30
C ARG A 30 4.03 -23.33 11.46
N HIS A 31 5.12 -22.58 11.61
CA HIS A 31 5.40 -21.87 12.86
C HIS A 31 5.57 -20.36 12.71
N ARG A 32 5.78 -19.85 11.48
CA ARG A 32 6.10 -18.44 11.22
C ARG A 32 5.14 -17.76 10.23
N ALA A 33 4.37 -18.51 9.44
CA ALA A 33 3.28 -17.97 8.63
C ALA A 33 2.13 -17.49 9.54
N ARG A 34 2.27 -16.27 10.06
CA ARG A 34 1.25 -15.64 10.91
C ARG A 34 0.04 -15.20 10.06
N PRO A 35 -1.15 -15.11 10.67
CA PRO A 35 -2.32 -14.56 9.98
C PRO A 35 -2.02 -13.21 9.33
N SER A 36 -2.31 -13.12 8.04
CA SER A 36 -2.23 -11.92 7.19
C SER A 36 -3.08 -12.16 5.95
N ILE A 37 -3.38 -11.10 5.19
CA ILE A 37 -4.09 -11.18 3.91
C ILE A 37 -3.36 -12.16 2.98
N PHE A 38 -2.03 -12.03 2.86
CA PHE A 38 -1.22 -12.89 2.00
C PHE A 38 -1.26 -14.36 2.42
N VAL A 39 -1.09 -14.66 3.72
CA VAL A 39 -1.06 -16.05 4.20
C VAL A 39 -2.45 -16.68 4.05
N TYR A 40 -3.52 -15.91 4.24
CA TYR A 40 -4.89 -16.38 4.01
C TYR A 40 -5.10 -16.74 2.54
N ASP A 41 -4.78 -15.82 1.62
CA ASP A 41 -4.93 -16.05 0.18
C ASP A 41 -4.09 -17.24 -0.29
N LEU A 42 -2.86 -17.38 0.22
CA LEU A 42 -1.97 -18.50 -0.08
C LEU A 42 -2.52 -19.83 0.43
N ALA A 43 -3.05 -19.86 1.66
CA ALA A 43 -3.61 -21.09 2.23
C ALA A 43 -4.91 -21.53 1.54
N THR A 44 -5.73 -20.58 1.08
CA THR A 44 -7.04 -20.88 0.47
C THR A 44 -6.95 -21.14 -1.04
N HIS A 45 -6.11 -20.40 -1.77
CA HIS A 45 -6.07 -20.42 -3.24
C HIS A 45 -4.73 -20.84 -3.83
N GLY A 46 -3.69 -20.95 -3.00
CA GLY A 46 -2.36 -21.36 -3.44
C GLY A 46 -2.37 -22.76 -4.04
N LYS A 47 -1.53 -22.96 -5.05
CA LYS A 47 -1.35 -24.25 -5.72
C LYS A 47 0.12 -24.65 -5.66
N VAL A 48 0.39 -25.87 -5.23
CA VAL A 48 1.73 -26.45 -5.31
C VAL A 48 1.93 -26.97 -6.72
N VAL A 49 2.82 -26.32 -7.47
CA VAL A 49 3.18 -26.75 -8.85
C VAL A 49 4.28 -27.81 -8.82
N TRP A 50 5.15 -27.78 -7.81
CA TRP A 50 6.28 -28.72 -7.65
C TRP A 50 6.60 -28.96 -6.17
N GLY A 51 6.94 -30.20 -5.80
CA GLY A 51 7.17 -30.63 -4.41
C GLY A 51 6.00 -31.39 -3.80
N PRO A 52 5.94 -31.55 -2.45
CA PRO A 52 4.86 -32.24 -1.76
C PRO A 52 3.50 -31.57 -2.02
N PRO A 53 2.49 -32.29 -2.54
CA PRO A 53 1.23 -31.68 -2.97
C PRO A 53 0.40 -31.07 -1.82
N ASP A 54 0.67 -31.50 -0.59
CA ASP A 54 0.02 -31.04 0.63
C ASP A 54 0.82 -29.97 1.39
N LEU A 55 1.91 -29.44 0.82
CA LEU A 55 2.79 -28.47 1.47
C LEU A 55 2.05 -27.30 2.12
N LEU A 56 1.05 -26.74 1.43
CA LEU A 56 0.29 -25.58 1.93
C LEU A 56 -0.66 -25.94 3.09
N ARG A 57 -0.99 -27.22 3.30
CA ARG A 57 -1.74 -27.69 4.49
C ARG A 57 -0.91 -27.57 5.77
N ALA A 58 0.40 -27.32 5.65
CA ALA A 58 1.25 -27.03 6.79
C ALA A 58 0.93 -25.67 7.44
N ILE A 59 0.26 -24.76 6.72
CA ILE A 59 -0.21 -23.49 7.28
C ILE A 59 -1.40 -23.79 8.20
N PRO A 60 -1.37 -23.40 9.49
CA PRO A 60 -2.51 -23.58 10.38
C PRO A 60 -3.76 -22.89 9.82
N ALA A 61 -4.91 -23.56 9.85
CA ALA A 61 -6.16 -22.96 9.40
C ALA A 61 -6.58 -21.79 10.30
N PHE A 62 -7.03 -20.69 9.69
CA PHE A 62 -7.62 -19.55 10.37
C PHE A 62 -8.65 -18.88 9.46
N GLY A 63 -9.68 -18.26 10.05
CA GLY A 63 -10.65 -17.47 9.31
C GLY A 63 -10.22 -16.02 9.10
N PRO A 64 -10.89 -15.28 8.21
CA PRO A 64 -10.55 -13.89 7.89
C PRO A 64 -10.60 -12.95 9.11
N GLU A 65 -11.38 -13.28 10.15
CA GLU A 65 -11.44 -12.54 11.43
C GLU A 65 -10.14 -12.56 12.22
N ARG A 66 -9.21 -13.45 11.87
CA ARG A 66 -7.87 -13.55 12.49
C ARG A 66 -6.82 -12.71 11.79
N ILE A 67 -7.11 -12.15 10.62
CA ILE A 67 -6.21 -11.22 9.93
C ILE A 67 -6.06 -9.97 10.82
N PRO A 68 -4.83 -9.57 11.21
CA PRO A 68 -4.63 -8.38 12.02
C PRO A 68 -5.13 -7.14 11.28
N ARG A 69 -5.85 -6.27 11.99
CA ARG A 69 -6.33 -4.99 11.45
C ARG A 69 -5.20 -4.12 10.91
N GLU A 70 -4.02 -4.18 11.52
CA GLU A 70 -2.84 -3.48 11.05
C GLU A 70 -2.34 -3.96 9.68
N ASP A 71 -2.60 -5.22 9.30
CA ASP A 71 -2.21 -5.75 7.99
C ASP A 71 -3.02 -5.08 6.87
N ALA A 72 -4.33 -4.90 7.10
CA ALA A 72 -5.21 -4.12 6.22
C ALA A 72 -4.76 -2.65 6.16
N LEU A 73 -4.52 -2.00 7.31
CA LEU A 73 -4.06 -0.61 7.32
C LEU A 73 -2.70 -0.43 6.59
N HIS A 74 -1.78 -1.38 6.73
CA HIS A 74 -0.52 -1.37 6.00
C HIS A 74 -0.73 -1.47 4.49
N LEU A 75 -1.75 -2.20 4.01
CA LEU A 75 -2.11 -2.25 2.59
C LEU A 75 -2.51 -0.85 2.10
N VAL A 76 -3.36 -0.12 2.83
CA VAL A 76 -3.75 1.25 2.47
C VAL A 76 -2.52 2.16 2.40
N PHE A 77 -1.64 2.13 3.39
CA PHE A 77 -0.42 2.95 3.37
C PHE A 77 0.52 2.60 2.22
N ASN A 78 0.70 1.31 1.91
CA ASN A 78 1.50 0.88 0.77
C ASN A 78 0.93 1.43 -0.53
N ARG A 79 -0.38 1.29 -0.76
CA ARG A 79 -1.03 1.85 -1.95
C ARG A 79 -0.95 3.37 -1.99
N THR A 80 -1.04 4.04 -0.85
CA THR A 80 -0.85 5.49 -0.76
C THR A 80 0.52 5.92 -1.30
N ILE A 81 1.60 5.24 -0.88
CA ILE A 81 2.96 5.57 -1.31
C ILE A 81 3.21 5.16 -2.76
N GLU A 82 2.64 4.04 -3.22
CA GLU A 82 2.68 3.67 -4.64
C GLU A 82 2.00 4.70 -5.53
N GLN A 83 0.92 5.34 -5.08
CA GLN A 83 0.29 6.44 -5.82
C GLN A 83 1.15 7.70 -5.87
N LEU A 84 1.89 8.01 -4.80
CA LEU A 84 2.89 9.09 -4.83
C LEU A 84 3.99 8.80 -5.84
N GLU A 85 4.50 7.57 -5.83
CA GLU A 85 5.50 7.11 -6.78
C GLU A 85 5.00 7.21 -8.23
N ALA A 86 3.76 6.75 -8.48
CA ALA A 86 3.11 6.84 -9.77
C ALA A 86 2.95 8.30 -10.22
N TYR A 87 2.51 9.19 -9.32
CA TYR A 87 2.31 10.60 -9.61
C TYR A 87 3.60 11.29 -10.08
N ASP A 88 4.70 11.09 -9.35
CA ASP A 88 5.96 11.76 -9.64
C ASP A 88 6.68 11.18 -10.88
N ARG A 89 6.45 9.91 -11.21
CA ARG A 89 7.06 9.27 -12.39
C ARG A 89 6.30 9.48 -13.69
N LEU A 90 5.07 10.03 -13.64
CA LEU A 90 4.21 10.17 -14.82
C LEU A 90 4.86 11.01 -15.92
N ASP A 91 5.67 11.98 -15.53
CA ASP A 91 6.41 12.84 -16.46
C ASP A 91 7.43 11.98 -17.23
N GLY A 92 7.19 11.81 -18.53
CA GLY A 92 8.03 11.00 -19.42
C GLY A 92 7.52 9.60 -19.74
N LEU A 93 6.40 9.15 -19.16
CA LEU A 93 5.79 7.86 -19.53
C LEU A 93 4.96 7.96 -20.81
N ALA A 94 4.93 6.87 -21.58
CA ALA A 94 4.09 6.68 -22.77
C ALA A 94 3.73 5.19 -22.94
N GLY A 95 2.72 4.91 -23.76
CA GLY A 95 2.34 3.54 -24.15
C GLY A 95 2.02 2.64 -22.94
N GLU A 96 2.59 1.43 -22.94
CA GLU A 96 2.39 0.42 -21.88
C GLU A 96 2.72 0.94 -20.48
N ALA A 97 3.70 1.83 -20.33
CA ALA A 97 4.05 2.38 -19.03
C ALA A 97 2.94 3.27 -18.44
N LEU A 98 2.10 3.91 -19.27
CA LEU A 98 0.90 4.61 -18.82
C LEU A 98 -0.22 3.63 -18.48
N LEU A 99 -0.33 2.54 -19.24
CA LEU A 99 -1.30 1.47 -18.98
C LEU A 99 -1.03 0.81 -17.63
N ASP A 100 0.23 0.59 -17.28
CA ASP A 100 0.65 0.10 -15.96
C ASP A 100 0.16 1.00 -14.82
N VAL A 101 0.26 2.33 -15.00
CA VAL A 101 -0.21 3.28 -13.99
C VAL A 101 -1.74 3.27 -13.91
N ALA A 102 -2.43 3.19 -15.05
CA ALA A 102 -3.89 3.02 -15.06
C ALA A 102 -4.32 1.72 -14.36
N TYR A 103 -3.60 0.63 -14.57
CA TYR A 103 -3.84 -0.65 -13.90
C TYR A 103 -3.57 -0.57 -12.39
N GLN A 104 -2.53 0.16 -11.97
CA GLN A 104 -2.29 0.45 -10.55
C GLN A 104 -3.45 1.22 -9.92
N ARG A 105 -4.16 2.07 -10.67
CA ARG A 105 -5.39 2.74 -10.19
C ARG A 105 -6.55 1.77 -9.99
N VAL A 106 -6.76 0.85 -10.93
CA VAL A 106 -7.74 -0.24 -10.77
C VAL A 106 -7.42 -1.05 -9.50
N LYS A 107 -6.14 -1.40 -9.32
CA LYS A 107 -5.65 -2.11 -8.14
C LYS A 107 -5.90 -1.34 -6.85
N LEU A 108 -5.65 -0.03 -6.82
CA LEU A 108 -5.91 0.82 -5.66
C LEU A 108 -7.36 0.69 -5.19
N VAL A 109 -8.34 0.87 -6.08
CA VAL A 109 -9.77 0.85 -5.71
C VAL A 109 -10.15 -0.51 -5.10
N LEU A 110 -9.67 -1.60 -5.72
CA LEU A 110 -9.90 -2.96 -5.24
C LEU A 110 -9.25 -3.24 -3.89
N ASP A 111 -8.04 -2.72 -3.67
CA ASP A 111 -7.29 -2.92 -2.44
C ASP A 111 -7.79 -2.02 -1.31
N LEU A 112 -8.40 -0.87 -1.59
CA LEU A 112 -9.11 -0.06 -0.59
C LEU A 112 -10.34 -0.81 -0.04
N ALA A 113 -11.17 -1.37 -0.94
CA ALA A 113 -12.30 -2.20 -0.52
C ALA A 113 -11.84 -3.49 0.17
N GLY A 114 -10.78 -4.13 -0.37
CA GLY A 114 -10.17 -5.33 0.22
C GLY A 114 -9.60 -5.06 1.62
N SER A 115 -8.92 -3.93 1.80
CA SER A 115 -8.45 -3.48 3.12
C SER A 115 -9.59 -3.34 4.10
N ALA A 116 -10.66 -2.62 3.74
CA ALA A 116 -11.77 -2.41 4.66
C ALA A 116 -12.48 -3.72 5.05
N LEU A 117 -12.62 -4.64 4.10
CA LEU A 117 -13.15 -5.98 4.36
C LEU A 117 -12.24 -6.77 5.29
N ALA A 118 -10.93 -6.81 5.04
CA ALA A 118 -9.97 -7.47 5.91
C ALA A 118 -9.93 -6.84 7.31
N PHE A 119 -9.99 -5.51 7.40
CA PHE A 119 -10.03 -4.76 8.65
C PHE A 119 -11.28 -5.10 9.48
N ALA A 120 -12.41 -5.32 8.81
CA ALA A 120 -13.67 -5.75 9.43
C ALA A 120 -13.73 -7.26 9.72
N GLY A 121 -12.68 -8.03 9.42
CA GLY A 121 -12.65 -9.49 9.61
C GLY A 121 -13.46 -10.28 8.58
N ALA A 122 -13.78 -9.66 7.43
CA ALA A 122 -14.62 -10.21 6.37
C ALA A 122 -13.91 -10.21 5.00
N HIS A 123 -12.59 -10.45 5.00
CA HIS A 123 -11.76 -10.46 3.78
C HIS A 123 -12.37 -11.31 2.66
N ALA A 124 -12.50 -10.72 1.47
CA ALA A 124 -13.04 -11.36 0.28
C ALA A 124 -11.95 -11.48 -0.80
N THR A 125 -11.56 -12.72 -1.10
CA THR A 125 -10.44 -13.04 -2.02
C THR A 125 -10.81 -12.81 -3.48
N SER A 126 -12.04 -13.17 -3.86
CA SER A 126 -12.55 -13.06 -5.22
C SER A 126 -12.88 -11.62 -5.61
N TYR A 127 -12.39 -11.18 -6.76
CA TYR A 127 -12.78 -9.89 -7.34
C TYR A 127 -14.28 -9.86 -7.70
N ALA A 128 -14.89 -11.00 -8.04
CA ALA A 128 -16.31 -11.07 -8.38
C ALA A 128 -17.23 -10.84 -7.18
N GLU A 129 -16.81 -11.28 -5.99
CA GLU A 129 -17.61 -11.20 -4.76
C GLU A 129 -17.40 -9.87 -4.01
N ARG A 130 -16.24 -9.24 -4.21
CA ARG A 130 -15.80 -8.08 -3.45
C ARG A 130 -16.78 -6.89 -3.46
N PRO A 131 -17.38 -6.48 -4.59
CA PRO A 131 -18.34 -5.37 -4.59
C PRO A 131 -19.55 -5.65 -3.68
N ALA A 132 -20.13 -6.85 -3.77
CA ALA A 132 -21.28 -7.23 -2.94
C ALA A 132 -20.90 -7.34 -1.46
N ALA A 133 -19.72 -7.89 -1.15
CA ALA A 133 -19.21 -7.93 0.22
C ALA A 133 -18.99 -6.52 0.80
N PHE A 134 -18.43 -5.62 -0.01
CA PHE A 134 -18.20 -4.23 0.38
C PHE A 134 -19.51 -3.47 0.60
N ALA A 135 -20.52 -3.66 -0.24
CA ALA A 135 -21.83 -3.05 -0.06
C ALA A 135 -22.48 -3.48 1.28
N ARG A 136 -22.36 -4.77 1.64
CA ARG A 136 -22.80 -5.27 2.96
C ARG A 136 -22.03 -4.62 4.11
N LEU A 137 -20.71 -4.44 3.96
CA LEU A 137 -19.89 -3.75 4.96
C LEU A 137 -20.38 -2.31 5.16
N LEU A 138 -20.63 -1.57 4.08
CA LEU A 138 -21.12 -0.18 4.17
C LEU A 138 -22.48 -0.07 4.84
N ALA A 139 -23.40 -0.97 4.54
CA ALA A 139 -24.71 -1.03 5.19
C ALA A 139 -24.60 -1.21 6.72
N SER A 140 -23.59 -1.97 7.17
CA SER A 140 -23.30 -2.19 8.60
C SER A 140 -22.37 -1.15 9.24
N THR A 141 -21.74 -0.27 8.43
CA THR A 141 -20.75 0.72 8.88
C THR A 141 -21.09 2.13 8.40
N PRO A 142 -22.12 2.81 8.96
CA PRO A 142 -22.56 4.12 8.48
C PRO A 142 -21.48 5.20 8.50
N ARG A 143 -20.52 5.10 9.43
CA ARG A 143 -19.42 6.06 9.57
C ARG A 143 -18.44 6.03 8.40
N LEU A 144 -18.19 4.84 7.83
CA LEU A 144 -17.38 4.70 6.61
C LEU A 144 -18.18 5.16 5.40
N ALA A 145 -19.44 4.71 5.29
CA ALA A 145 -20.34 5.08 4.19
C ALA A 145 -20.47 6.61 4.05
N ALA A 146 -20.64 7.34 5.15
CA ALA A 146 -20.76 8.81 5.16
C ALA A 146 -19.49 9.56 4.75
N ARG A 147 -18.31 8.91 4.79
CA ARG A 147 -17.02 9.53 4.43
C ARG A 147 -16.61 9.26 2.98
N LEU A 148 -17.13 8.20 2.37
CA LEU A 148 -16.72 7.81 1.03
C LEU A 148 -17.31 8.72 -0.04
N PRO A 149 -16.59 8.96 -1.15
CA PRO A 149 -17.16 9.62 -2.30
C PRO A 149 -18.39 8.86 -2.82
N PRO A 150 -19.49 9.53 -3.20
CA PRO A 150 -20.74 8.88 -3.63
C PRO A 150 -20.60 7.93 -4.82
N HIS A 151 -19.53 8.06 -5.61
CA HIS A 151 -19.27 7.23 -6.80
C HIS A 151 -18.37 6.02 -6.51
N PHE A 152 -17.86 5.86 -5.29
CA PHE A 152 -16.84 4.85 -4.98
C PHE A 152 -17.33 3.42 -5.23
N GLU A 153 -18.56 3.07 -4.86
CA GLU A 153 -19.12 1.73 -5.10
C GLU A 153 -19.19 1.40 -6.60
N ARG A 154 -19.58 2.37 -7.44
CA ARG A 154 -19.59 2.21 -8.90
C ARG A 154 -18.19 2.07 -9.48
N GLU A 155 -17.22 2.82 -8.95
CA GLU A 155 -15.81 2.67 -9.33
C GLU A 155 -15.27 1.29 -8.94
N LEU A 156 -15.67 0.77 -7.78
CA LEU A 156 -15.29 -0.58 -7.32
C LEU A 156 -15.85 -1.66 -8.24
N GLU A 157 -17.12 -1.58 -8.61
CA GLU A 157 -17.73 -2.51 -9.58
C GLU A 157 -17.01 -2.48 -10.93
N ARG A 158 -16.70 -1.28 -11.44
CA ARG A 158 -15.95 -1.13 -12.69
C ARG A 158 -14.55 -1.73 -12.57
N ALA A 159 -13.84 -1.47 -11.47
CA ALA A 159 -12.52 -2.02 -11.23
C ALA A 159 -12.54 -3.55 -11.12
N ALA A 160 -13.57 -4.13 -10.49
CA ALA A 160 -13.75 -5.57 -10.41
C ALA A 160 -14.00 -6.19 -11.78
N ARG A 161 -14.88 -5.59 -12.61
CA ARG A 161 -15.11 -6.03 -13.99
C ARG A 161 -13.83 -5.97 -14.83
N ALA A 162 -13.08 -4.87 -14.76
CA ALA A 162 -11.82 -4.72 -15.49
C ALA A 162 -10.74 -5.75 -15.09
N LYS A 163 -10.82 -6.33 -13.88
CA LYS A 163 -9.93 -7.43 -13.47
C LYS A 163 -10.38 -8.80 -13.97
N LEU A 164 -11.69 -9.01 -14.06
CA LEU A 164 -12.26 -10.28 -14.51
C LEU A 164 -12.26 -10.39 -16.04
N ASP A 165 -12.47 -9.26 -16.72
CA ASP A 165 -12.39 -9.12 -18.17
C ASP A 165 -11.60 -7.84 -18.52
N PRO A 166 -10.26 -7.96 -18.66
CA PRO A 166 -9.41 -6.84 -19.05
C PRO A 166 -9.67 -6.30 -20.46
N SER A 167 -10.41 -7.04 -21.30
CA SER A 167 -10.70 -6.65 -22.69
C SER A 167 -11.98 -5.82 -22.84
N GLY A 168 -12.84 -5.82 -21.81
CA GLY A 168 -14.18 -5.23 -21.90
C GLY A 168 -14.25 -3.70 -21.86
N GLU A 169 -13.22 -3.00 -21.33
CA GLU A 169 -13.21 -1.54 -21.29
C GLU A 169 -11.78 -0.95 -21.30
N PRO A 170 -11.50 0.08 -22.13
CA PRO A 170 -10.19 0.74 -22.12
C PRO A 170 -9.90 1.42 -20.78
N LEU A 171 -8.73 1.14 -20.21
CA LEU A 171 -8.26 1.73 -18.94
C LEU A 171 -7.71 3.15 -19.09
N LEU A 172 -7.31 3.52 -20.31
CA LEU A 172 -6.81 4.84 -20.65
C LEU A 172 -7.80 5.56 -21.57
N PRO A 173 -7.93 6.89 -21.44
CA PRO A 173 -8.67 7.67 -22.42
C PRO A 173 -7.97 7.60 -23.79
N HIS A 174 -8.76 7.75 -24.84
CA HIS A 174 -8.22 7.92 -26.19
C HIS A 174 -7.50 9.27 -26.28
N GLY A 175 -6.40 9.34 -27.03
CA GLY A 175 -5.63 10.56 -27.19
C GLY A 175 -4.12 10.33 -27.16
N ASP A 176 -3.36 11.41 -27.21
CA ASP A 176 -1.91 11.38 -27.10
C ASP A 176 -1.43 11.11 -25.66
N ALA A 177 -0.13 10.87 -25.52
CA ALA A 177 0.49 10.59 -24.23
C ALA A 177 0.31 11.75 -23.23
N ASP A 178 0.31 13.01 -23.69
CA ASP A 178 0.11 14.18 -22.82
C ASP A 178 -1.29 14.22 -22.21
N THR A 179 -2.31 13.96 -23.01
CA THR A 179 -3.71 13.85 -22.57
C THR A 179 -3.87 12.73 -21.55
N GLN A 180 -3.27 11.57 -21.81
CA GLN A 180 -3.30 10.42 -20.90
C GLN A 180 -2.55 10.71 -19.59
N ARG A 181 -1.37 11.33 -19.64
CA ARG A 181 -0.61 11.77 -18.46
C ARG A 181 -1.42 12.74 -17.61
N ALA A 182 -2.00 13.76 -18.22
CA ALA A 182 -2.82 14.76 -17.52
C ALA A 182 -4.06 14.11 -16.88
N TRP A 183 -4.71 13.19 -17.59
CA TRP A 183 -5.84 12.43 -17.07
C TRP A 183 -5.43 11.57 -15.86
N LEU A 184 -4.32 10.84 -15.94
CA LEU A 184 -3.82 10.02 -14.83
C LEU A 184 -3.44 10.87 -13.62
N LYS A 185 -2.75 12.01 -13.81
CA LYS A 185 -2.42 12.93 -12.70
C LYS A 185 -3.69 13.39 -11.97
N ARG A 186 -4.73 13.79 -12.71
CA ARG A 186 -6.03 14.15 -12.12
C ARG A 186 -6.65 12.98 -11.38
N ARG A 187 -6.71 11.80 -11.98
CA ARG A 187 -7.28 10.60 -11.33
C ARG A 187 -6.54 10.19 -10.06
N ILE A 188 -5.24 10.43 -9.98
CA ILE A 188 -4.48 10.21 -8.75
C ILE A 188 -4.96 11.19 -7.66
N VAL A 189 -5.01 12.48 -7.97
CA VAL A 189 -5.47 13.54 -7.05
C VAL A 189 -6.92 13.31 -6.62
N ASP A 190 -7.82 12.97 -7.55
CA ASP A 190 -9.23 12.69 -7.30
C ASP A 190 -9.44 11.47 -6.37
N GLY A 191 -8.43 10.60 -6.23
CA GLY A 191 -8.45 9.47 -5.31
C GLY A 191 -8.15 9.84 -3.85
N VAL A 192 -7.66 11.05 -3.57
CA VAL A 192 -7.30 11.48 -2.21
C VAL A 192 -8.49 11.41 -1.23
N PRO A 193 -9.72 11.86 -1.58
CA PRO A 193 -10.86 11.76 -0.68
C PRO A 193 -11.20 10.31 -0.29
N ALA A 194 -11.27 9.39 -1.25
CA ALA A 194 -11.54 7.98 -0.98
C ALA A 194 -10.48 7.39 -0.05
N LEU A 195 -9.20 7.53 -0.40
CA LEU A 195 -8.10 7.00 0.40
C LEU A 195 -8.09 7.60 1.82
N SER A 196 -8.33 8.91 1.94
CA SER A 196 -8.42 9.59 3.24
C SER A 196 -9.58 9.05 4.08
N ALA A 197 -10.72 8.74 3.47
CA ALA A 197 -11.86 8.15 4.15
C ALA A 197 -11.51 6.79 4.78
N PHE A 198 -10.84 5.91 4.03
CA PHE A 198 -10.35 4.62 4.55
C PHE A 198 -9.33 4.80 5.67
N LEU A 199 -8.27 5.60 5.45
CA LEU A 199 -7.26 5.85 6.48
C LEU A 199 -7.85 6.43 7.76
N VAL A 200 -8.73 7.42 7.64
CA VAL A 200 -9.39 8.02 8.81
C VAL A 200 -10.22 6.97 9.53
N TRP A 201 -11.10 6.24 8.83
CA TRP A 201 -11.94 5.23 9.46
C TRP A 201 -11.11 4.13 10.15
N GLU A 202 -10.15 3.52 9.45
CA GLU A 202 -9.30 2.45 10.01
C GLU A 202 -8.48 2.94 11.23
N LEU A 203 -7.94 4.17 11.17
CA LEU A 203 -7.21 4.76 12.29
C LEU A 203 -8.12 5.16 13.44
N GLU A 204 -9.34 5.65 13.18
CA GLU A 204 -10.32 5.92 14.23
C GLU A 204 -10.70 4.65 14.97
N GLU A 205 -10.87 3.53 14.25
CA GLU A 205 -11.19 2.22 14.83
C GLU A 205 -10.00 1.61 15.59
N LEU A 206 -8.78 1.65 15.05
CA LEU A 206 -7.59 1.14 15.74
C LEU A 206 -7.25 1.94 16.98
N THR A 207 -7.40 3.26 16.87
CA THR A 207 -6.99 4.14 17.95
C THR A 207 -8.18 4.38 18.91
N GLY A 208 -9.43 4.18 18.53
CA GLY A 208 -10.60 4.46 19.38
C GLY A 208 -10.82 5.94 19.65
N ARG A 209 -10.44 6.84 18.72
CA ARG A 209 -10.73 8.28 18.81
C ARG A 209 -11.21 8.81 17.48
N HIS A 210 -12.02 9.85 17.52
CA HIS A 210 -12.42 10.62 16.35
C HIS A 210 -11.60 11.89 16.30
N ALA A 211 -10.79 12.04 15.26
CA ALA A 211 -9.89 13.17 15.11
C ALA A 211 -9.50 13.35 13.63
N PRO A 212 -8.97 14.52 13.26
CA PRO A 212 -8.37 14.71 11.94
C PRO A 212 -7.20 13.74 11.68
N LEU A 213 -6.96 13.41 10.41
CA LEU A 213 -5.97 12.40 9.99
C LEU A 213 -4.58 12.63 10.59
N ASN A 214 -4.08 13.86 10.64
CA ASN A 214 -2.77 14.17 11.22
C ASN A 214 -2.67 13.80 12.71
N ALA A 215 -3.73 14.01 13.48
CA ALA A 215 -3.78 13.64 14.90
C ALA A 215 -3.90 12.11 15.06
N LEU A 216 -4.70 11.45 14.22
CA LEU A 216 -4.80 9.99 14.17
C LEU A 216 -3.46 9.34 13.85
N LEU A 217 -2.73 9.84 12.84
CA LEU A 217 -1.40 9.37 12.48
C LEU A 217 -0.39 9.59 13.62
N ALA A 218 -0.38 10.77 14.24
CA ALA A 218 0.49 11.05 15.37
C ALA A 218 0.26 10.05 16.52
N ARG A 219 -0.99 9.71 16.79
CA ARG A 219 -1.37 8.76 17.83
C ARG A 219 -1.02 7.32 17.45
N TRP A 220 -1.35 6.89 16.24
CA TRP A 220 -1.01 5.56 15.74
C TRP A 220 0.50 5.33 15.73
N THR A 221 1.30 6.32 15.29
CA THR A 221 2.77 6.21 15.37
C THR A 221 3.30 6.06 16.80
N ALA A 222 2.55 6.46 17.82
CA ALA A 222 2.95 6.28 19.22
C ALA A 222 2.54 4.91 19.81
N MET A 223 1.75 4.09 19.10
CA MET A 223 1.28 2.78 19.59
C MET A 223 2.33 1.68 19.66
N PRO A 224 3.32 1.56 18.75
CA PRO A 224 4.32 0.49 18.79
C PRO A 224 5.04 0.43 20.13
N SER A 225 5.27 -0.77 20.67
CA SER A 225 5.98 -0.96 21.93
C SER A 225 7.46 -0.56 21.82
N ARG A 226 8.11 -0.25 22.96
CA ARG A 226 9.55 0.10 22.98
C ARG A 226 10.42 -1.00 22.36
N SER A 227 10.10 -2.27 22.61
CA SER A 227 10.83 -3.41 22.05
C SER A 227 10.65 -3.53 20.54
N GLN A 228 9.45 -3.25 20.02
CA GLN A 228 9.19 -3.21 18.59
C GLN A 228 9.95 -2.05 17.92
N ARG A 229 9.92 -0.85 18.51
CA ARG A 229 10.68 0.32 18.02
C ARG A 229 12.15 -0.03 17.88
N LEU A 230 12.79 -0.51 18.95
CA LEU A 230 14.20 -0.89 18.93
C LEU A 230 14.48 -1.94 17.83
N ARG A 231 13.68 -3.01 17.78
CA ARG A 231 13.86 -4.10 16.82
C ARG A 231 13.80 -3.62 15.36
N GLU A 232 12.82 -2.79 15.01
CA GLU A 232 12.66 -2.31 13.63
C GLU A 232 13.76 -1.31 13.24
N TRP A 233 14.24 -0.47 14.17
CA TRP A 233 15.39 0.39 13.91
C TRP A 233 16.71 -0.39 13.78
N VAL A 234 16.91 -1.44 14.58
CA VAL A 234 18.07 -2.34 14.43
C VAL A 234 18.00 -3.08 13.09
N LYS A 235 16.83 -3.60 12.71
CA LYS A 235 16.64 -4.22 11.38
C LYS A 235 17.03 -3.26 10.25
N LEU A 236 16.66 -1.98 10.38
CA LEU A 236 17.03 -0.97 9.40
C LEU A 236 18.53 -0.66 9.37
N ALA A 237 19.18 -0.59 10.54
CA ALA A 237 20.62 -0.36 10.63
C ALA A 237 21.45 -1.51 10.04
N LEU A 238 20.93 -2.74 10.14
CA LEU A 238 21.54 -3.96 9.59
C LEU A 238 21.09 -4.27 8.15
N HIS A 239 20.40 -3.33 7.50
CA HIS A 239 19.86 -3.56 6.16
C HIS A 239 20.99 -3.82 5.16
N PRO A 240 20.95 -4.90 4.34
CA PRO A 240 22.06 -5.30 3.49
C PRO A 240 22.34 -4.30 2.36
N ASN A 241 21.29 -3.64 1.86
CA ASN A 241 21.41 -2.61 0.84
C ASN A 241 21.69 -1.23 1.47
N ARG A 242 22.56 -0.44 0.83
CA ARG A 242 22.84 0.95 1.23
C ARG A 242 21.57 1.80 1.18
N ALA A 243 21.44 2.72 2.13
CA ALA A 243 20.34 3.68 2.13
C ALA A 243 20.38 4.55 0.85
N PRO A 244 19.22 4.81 0.20
CA PRO A 244 19.17 5.57 -1.04
C PRO A 244 19.44 7.07 -0.83
N LEU A 245 19.33 7.55 0.41
CA LEU A 245 19.58 8.92 0.80
C LEU A 245 20.42 8.95 2.09
N PRO A 246 21.27 9.98 2.30
CA PRO A 246 22.04 10.12 3.52
C PRO A 246 21.17 10.18 4.78
N VAL A 247 21.31 9.18 5.65
CA VAL A 247 20.62 9.07 6.95
C VAL A 247 21.45 9.74 8.05
N SER A 248 20.80 10.40 9.01
CA SER A 248 21.41 10.95 10.21
C SER A 248 21.13 10.05 11.41
N LEU A 249 22.19 9.52 12.04
CA LEU A 249 22.08 8.70 13.24
C LEU A 249 21.41 9.46 14.39
N ARG A 250 21.74 10.74 14.60
CA ARG A 250 21.11 11.57 15.63
C ARG A 250 19.61 11.67 15.43
N ARG A 251 19.16 11.89 14.20
CA ARG A 251 17.73 11.96 13.87
C ARG A 251 17.06 10.60 13.97
N ALA A 252 17.69 9.54 13.48
CA ALA A 252 17.20 8.17 13.63
C ALA A 252 16.99 7.78 15.10
N LEU A 253 17.95 8.10 15.99
CA LEU A 253 17.83 7.87 17.44
C LEU A 253 16.70 8.68 18.07
N ALA A 254 16.51 9.94 17.67
CA ALA A 254 15.38 10.75 18.13
C ALA A 254 14.03 10.16 17.68
N LEU A 255 13.95 9.72 16.42
CA LEU A 255 12.77 9.08 15.85
C LEU A 255 12.48 7.70 16.44
N ALA A 256 13.49 6.96 16.87
CA ALA A 256 13.33 5.68 17.56
C ALA A 256 12.58 5.80 18.89
N ARG A 257 12.68 6.96 19.55
CA ARG A 257 11.84 7.26 20.73
C ARG A 257 10.38 7.49 20.35
N ARG A 258 10.12 7.99 19.14
CA ARG A 258 8.78 8.31 18.65
C ARG A 258 8.05 7.08 18.13
N SER A 259 8.66 6.33 17.21
CA SER A 259 7.99 5.23 16.52
C SER A 259 8.98 4.31 15.77
N THR A 260 8.45 3.38 14.98
CA THR A 260 9.23 2.54 14.07
C THR A 260 9.47 3.26 12.73
N PRO A 261 10.50 2.89 11.94
CA PRO A 261 10.75 3.48 10.64
C PRO A 261 9.56 3.35 9.68
N ARG A 262 8.93 2.16 9.65
CA ARG A 262 7.77 1.88 8.79
C ARG A 262 6.60 2.79 9.13
N ALA A 263 6.25 2.93 10.41
CA ALA A 263 5.13 3.76 10.82
C ALA A 263 5.35 5.24 10.51
N LEU A 264 6.58 5.74 10.67
CA LEU A 264 6.93 7.12 10.31
C LEU A 264 6.83 7.37 8.81
N LEU A 265 7.29 6.41 7.98
CA LEU A 265 7.19 6.51 6.53
C LEU A 265 5.76 6.44 6.03
N TYR A 266 4.93 5.59 6.62
CA TYR A 266 3.50 5.52 6.32
C TYR A 266 2.78 6.82 6.68
N ALA A 267 3.06 7.40 7.85
CA ALA A 267 2.52 8.70 8.21
C ALA A 267 3.00 9.82 7.26
N ALA A 268 4.29 9.82 6.90
CA ALA A 268 4.84 10.80 5.95
C ALA A 268 4.21 10.66 4.56
N GLY A 269 4.02 9.44 4.06
CA GLY A 269 3.37 9.15 2.79
C GLY A 269 1.91 9.57 2.77
N ALA A 270 1.15 9.26 3.81
CA ALA A 270 -0.25 9.70 3.92
C ALA A 270 -0.38 11.22 3.89
N LEU A 271 0.45 11.93 4.66
CA LEU A 271 0.44 13.40 4.68
C LEU A 271 0.85 13.99 3.32
N ALA A 272 1.89 13.43 2.68
CA ALA A 272 2.35 13.89 1.38
C ALA A 272 1.34 13.61 0.25
N TYR A 273 0.52 12.55 0.36
CA TYR A 273 -0.53 12.24 -0.60
C TYR A 273 -1.74 13.15 -0.45
N VAL A 274 -2.16 13.43 0.78
CA VAL A 274 -3.22 14.41 1.05
C VAL A 274 -2.84 15.81 0.53
N ASP A 275 -1.56 16.16 0.62
CA ASP A 275 -1.05 17.42 0.07
C ASP A 275 -1.18 17.55 -1.46
N LEU A 276 -1.35 16.44 -2.20
CA LEU A 276 -1.60 16.51 -3.66
C LEU A 276 -2.94 17.16 -4.01
N ALA A 277 -3.94 17.03 -3.13
CA ALA A 277 -5.27 17.61 -3.32
C ALA A 277 -5.46 18.94 -2.58
N ARG A 278 -4.40 19.49 -1.97
CA ARG A 278 -4.49 20.78 -1.30
C ARG A 278 -4.44 21.93 -2.29
N ASP A 279 -5.35 22.87 -2.11
CA ASP A 279 -5.26 24.18 -2.76
C ASP A 279 -4.00 24.91 -2.30
N GLY A 280 -3.31 25.57 -3.25
CA GLY A 280 -2.04 26.28 -3.02
C GLY A 280 -2.09 27.44 -2.03
N SER A 281 -3.24 27.68 -1.38
CA SER A 281 -3.45 28.72 -0.36
C SER A 281 -2.91 28.34 1.03
N ARG A 282 -2.61 27.07 1.29
CA ARG A 282 -2.04 26.60 2.55
C ARG A 282 -0.64 26.04 2.36
N ALA A 283 0.23 26.32 3.32
CA ALA A 283 1.56 25.72 3.34
C ALA A 283 1.44 24.18 3.39
N PRO A 284 2.23 23.45 2.59
CA PRO A 284 2.24 21.99 2.60
C PRO A 284 2.63 21.45 3.98
N THR A 285 2.16 20.25 4.33
CA THR A 285 2.52 19.64 5.60
C THR A 285 3.99 19.25 5.59
N ASP A 286 4.73 19.75 6.58
CA ASP A 286 6.14 19.41 6.73
C ASP A 286 6.31 17.97 7.22
N VAL A 287 6.68 17.08 6.30
CA VAL A 287 6.98 15.67 6.60
C VAL A 287 8.44 15.43 7.03
N ARG A 288 9.33 16.44 6.93
CA ARG A 288 10.75 16.30 7.32
C ARG A 288 10.94 15.79 8.75
N PRO A 289 10.12 16.17 9.75
CA PRO A 289 10.23 15.66 11.12
C PRO A 289 9.92 14.16 11.27
N LEU A 290 9.49 13.48 10.21
CA LEU A 290 9.21 12.04 10.17
C LEU A 290 10.33 11.25 9.48
N LEU A 291 11.30 11.92 8.85
CA LEU A 291 12.32 11.27 8.02
C LEU A 291 13.68 11.26 8.73
N PRO A 292 14.42 10.15 8.73
CA PRO A 292 15.74 10.05 9.37
C PRO A 292 16.87 10.65 8.52
N LEU A 293 16.60 11.66 7.69
CA LEU A 293 17.54 12.21 6.72
C LEU A 293 18.50 13.21 7.36
N ALA A 294 19.77 13.19 6.93
CA ALA A 294 20.74 14.24 7.27
C ALA A 294 20.32 15.60 6.69
N ASP A 295 20.74 16.70 7.32
CA ASP A 295 20.31 18.07 6.94
C ASP A 295 20.59 18.39 5.46
N ARG A 296 21.74 17.94 4.94
CA ARG A 296 22.11 18.08 3.52
C ARG A 296 21.16 17.36 2.54
N ALA A 297 20.46 16.33 3.01
CA ALA A 297 19.52 15.52 2.24
C ALA A 297 18.06 15.81 2.65
N ALA A 298 17.81 16.78 3.52
CA ALA A 298 16.46 17.13 3.93
C ALA A 298 15.70 17.74 2.74
N PRO A 299 14.51 17.22 2.38
CA PRO A 299 13.76 17.71 1.24
C PRO A 299 13.34 19.16 1.46
N ARG A 300 13.47 20.00 0.44
CA ARG A 300 13.13 21.44 0.51
C ARG A 300 11.85 21.80 -0.25
N THR A 301 11.37 20.90 -1.09
CA THR A 301 10.13 21.07 -1.87
C THR A 301 9.19 19.89 -1.62
N PRO A 302 7.86 20.04 -1.84
CA PRO A 302 6.92 18.93 -1.72
C PRO A 302 7.29 17.74 -2.62
N ALA A 303 7.74 18.00 -3.86
CA ALA A 303 8.20 16.95 -4.77
C ALA A 303 9.43 16.20 -4.22
N ALA A 304 10.42 16.92 -3.68
CA ALA A 304 11.57 16.29 -3.04
C ALA A 304 11.17 15.47 -1.80
N ALA A 305 10.15 15.92 -1.06
CA ALA A 305 9.64 15.21 0.10
C ALA A 305 8.96 13.89 -0.30
N ARG A 306 8.11 13.89 -1.34
CA ARG A 306 7.52 12.67 -1.92
C ARG A 306 8.59 11.70 -2.42
N ALA A 307 9.55 12.19 -3.20
CA ALA A 307 10.65 11.37 -3.69
C ALA A 307 11.45 10.73 -2.54
N ALA A 308 11.70 11.48 -1.46
CA ALA A 308 12.39 10.95 -0.27
C ALA A 308 11.57 9.89 0.46
N VAL A 309 10.25 10.11 0.64
CA VAL A 309 9.35 9.11 1.24
C VAL A 309 9.34 7.83 0.42
N THR A 310 9.15 7.93 -0.90
CA THR A 310 9.12 6.78 -1.81
C THR A 310 10.45 6.02 -1.82
N ALA A 311 11.58 6.73 -1.91
CA ALA A 311 12.90 6.10 -1.89
C ALA A 311 13.15 5.34 -0.58
N LEU A 312 12.87 5.97 0.57
CA LEU A 312 13.01 5.33 1.87
C LEU A 312 12.01 4.19 2.07
N TRP A 313 10.77 4.31 1.59
CA TRP A 313 9.79 3.22 1.66
C TRP A 313 10.22 1.99 0.85
N ARG A 314 10.71 2.19 -0.38
CA ARG A 314 11.27 1.08 -1.19
C ARG A 314 12.41 0.39 -0.45
N TRP A 315 13.30 1.16 0.17
CA TRP A 315 14.41 0.63 0.95
C TRP A 315 13.98 -0.09 2.23
N CYS A 316 13.10 0.52 3.05
CA CYS A 316 12.73 0.02 4.37
C CYS A 316 11.66 -1.08 4.35
N VAL A 317 10.75 -1.04 3.39
CA VAL A 317 9.49 -1.80 3.42
C VAL A 317 9.38 -2.75 2.25
N ARG A 318 9.63 -2.28 1.02
CA ARG A 318 9.44 -3.10 -0.18
C ARG A 318 10.56 -4.12 -0.41
N ASN A 319 11.80 -3.75 -0.07
CA ASN A 319 12.99 -4.58 -0.30
C ASN A 319 13.45 -5.34 0.97
N ASN A 320 12.57 -5.56 1.95
CA ASN A 320 12.92 -5.97 3.31
C ASN A 320 12.04 -7.08 3.87
#